data_AF-A0A1C2AY81-F1
#
_entry.id   AF-A0A1C2AY81-F1
#
_cell.length_a   1.000
_cell.length_b   1.000
_cell.length_c   1.000
_cell.angle_alpha   90.00
_cell.angle_beta   90.00
_cell.angle_gamma   90.00
#
_symmetry.space_group_name_H-M   'P 1'
#
loop_
_entity.id
_entity.type
_entity.pdbx_description
1 polymer ?
#
loop_
_entity_poly.entity_id
_entity_poly.type
_entity_poly.pdbx_seq_one_letter_code
_entity_poly.pdbx_strand_id
1 'polypeptide(L)' 'MKIAVTGSNGFIGKNLIYNLINSKKYEILKINRKTKRKLATKYLLEADVICHFAGVNRPKKNKTFKKDNINFTKFSKIPS' A
#
# COMPACT_ATOMS: atom_id res chain seq x y z
N MET A 1 4.43 -15.95 4.85
CA MET A 1 4.98 -14.72 4.23
C MET A 1 3.96 -13.60 4.35
N LYS A 2 4.37 -12.44 4.85
CA LYS A 2 3.56 -11.23 5.03
C LYS A 2 3.70 -10.30 3.83
N ILE A 3 2.58 -9.91 3.23
CA ILE A 3 2.54 -9.02 2.07
C ILE A 3 1.78 -7.75 2.44
N ALA A 4 2.48 -6.62 2.47
CA ALA A 4 1.86 -5.31 2.63
C ALA A 4 1.36 -4.79 1.29
N VAL A 5 0.07 -4.47 1.19
CA VAL A 5 -0.54 -3.92 -0.03
C VAL A 5 -1.02 -2.50 0.26
N THR A 6 -0.31 -1.50 -0.26
CA THR A 6 -0.79 -0.11 -0.22
C THR A 6 -1.77 0.14 -1.36
N GLY A 7 -2.75 1.01 -1.15
CA GLY A 7 -3.85 1.17 -2.10
C GLY A 7 -4.76 -0.05 -2.12
N SER A 8 -4.87 -0.78 -0.99
CA SER A 8 -5.58 -2.06 -0.89
C SER A 8 -7.05 -2.03 -1.33
N ASN A 9 -7.67 -0.85 -1.34
CA ASN A 9 -9.07 -0.67 -1.74
C ASN A 9 -9.24 -0.20 -3.19
N GLY A 10 -8.14 0.05 -3.91
CA GLY A 10 -8.14 0.36 -5.33
C GLY A 10 -8.38 -0.90 -6.19
N PHE A 11 -8.65 -0.68 -7.47
CA PHE A 11 -8.95 -1.76 -8.42
C PHE A 11 -7.85 -2.85 -8.45
N ILE A 12 -6.59 -2.44 -8.64
CA ILE A 12 -5.45 -3.37 -8.69
C ILE A 12 -5.26 -4.07 -7.33
N GLY A 13 -5.29 -3.31 -6.23
CA GLY A 13 -5.12 -3.85 -4.88
C GLY A 13 -6.16 -4.91 -4.52
N LYS A 14 -7.44 -4.67 -4.82
CA LYS A 14 -8.53 -5.62 -4.55
C LYS A 14 -8.35 -6.93 -5.33
N ASN A 15 -8.01 -6.84 -6.62
CA ASN A 15 -7.82 -8.03 -7.46
C ASN A 15 -6.61 -8.85 -7.02
N LEU A 16 -5.49 -8.20 -6.68
CA LEU A 16 -4.33 -8.92 -6.14
C LEU A 16 -4.69 -9.65 -4.84
N ILE A 17 -5.34 -8.96 -3.90
CA ILE A 17 -5.73 -9.54 -2.60
C ILE A 17 -6.66 -10.73 -2.80
N TYR A 18 -7.63 -10.64 -3.70
CA TYR A 18 -8.56 -11.72 -4.02
C TYR A 18 -7.82 -12.97 -4.51
N ASN A 19 -6.87 -12.80 -5.43
CA ASN A 19 -6.06 -13.91 -5.95
C ASN A 19 -5.12 -14.52 -4.90
N LEU A 20 -4.58 -13.70 -3.98
CA LEU A 20 -3.64 -14.17 -2.96
C LEU A 20 -4.33 -14.86 -1.77
N ILE A 21 -5.53 -14.42 -1.37
CA ILE A 21 -6.27 -14.96 -0.21
C ILE A 21 -6.57 -16.47 -0.36
N ASN A 22 -6.85 -16.92 -1.58
CA ASN A 22 -7.18 -18.32 -1.85
C ASN A 22 -6.01 -19.28 -1.63
N SER A 23 -4.78 -18.77 -1.59
CA SER A 23 -3.59 -19.62 -1.43
C SER A 23 -3.37 -20.14 0.00
N LYS A 24 -4.04 -19.57 1.03
CA LYS A 24 -3.79 -19.81 2.48
C LYS A 24 -2.33 -19.68 2.97
N LYS A 25 -1.40 -19.30 2.08
CA LYS A 25 0.05 -19.23 2.33
C LYS A 25 0.53 -17.84 2.75
N TYR A 26 -0.30 -16.83 2.53
CA TYR A 26 0.07 -15.43 2.69
C TYR A 26 -0.79 -14.73 3.73
N GLU A 27 -0.13 -13.93 4.56
CA GLU A 27 -0.79 -12.97 5.43
C GLU A 27 -0.82 -11.62 4.72
N ILE A 28 -2.01 -11.05 4.53
CA ILE A 28 -2.20 -9.82 3.75
C ILE A 28 -2.39 -8.62 4.69
N LEU A 29 -1.40 -7.73 4.71
CA LEU A 29 -1.41 -6.50 5.49
C LEU A 29 -1.96 -5.34 4.64
N LYS A 30 -3.26 -5.04 4.80
CA LYS A 30 -3.97 -4.06 3.95
C LYS A 30 -3.72 -2.62 4.42
N ILE A 31 -3.16 -1.79 3.55
CA ILE A 31 -2.93 -0.36 3.78
C ILE A 31 -3.76 0.47 2.79
N ASN A 32 -4.65 1.32 3.32
CA ASN A 32 -5.44 2.27 2.54
C ASN A 32 -5.55 3.62 3.26
N ARG A 33 -6.31 4.56 2.68
CA ARG A 33 -6.46 5.92 3.22
C ARG A 33 -7.02 5.99 4.64
N LYS A 34 -7.73 4.95 5.11
CA LYS A 34 -8.28 4.86 6.47
C LYS A 34 -7.31 4.21 7.46
N THR A 35 -6.20 3.62 6.99
CA THR A 35 -5.20 3.00 7.86
C THR A 35 -4.44 4.07 8.63
N LYS A 36 -4.46 4.02 9.97
CA LYS A 36 -3.70 4.94 10.83
C LYS A 36 -2.21 4.83 10.52
N ARG A 37 -1.50 5.96 10.52
CA ARG A 37 -0.06 6.02 10.18
C ARG A 37 0.80 5.03 10.98
N LYS A 38 0.61 4.96 12.31
CA LYS A 38 1.33 4.01 13.18
C LYS A 38 1.14 2.55 12.75
N LEU A 39 -0.09 2.18 12.37
CA LEU A 39 -0.41 0.84 11.90
C LEU A 39 0.18 0.57 10.51
N ALA A 40 0.14 1.55 9.60
CA ALA A 40 0.79 1.43 8.30
C ALA A 40 2.31 1.25 8.44
N THR A 41 2.96 2.01 9.34
CA THR A 41 4.39 1.83 9.65
C THR A 41 4.68 0.44 10.19
N LYS A 42 3.88 -0.06 11.15
CA LYS A 42 4.00 -1.42 11.67
C LYS A 42 3.89 -2.46 10.54
N TYR A 43 2.89 -2.33 9.67
CA TYR A 43 2.69 -3.26 8.56
C TYR A 43 3.80 -3.23 7.53
N LEU A 44 4.38 -2.06 7.26
CA LEU A 44 5.52 -1.95 6.37
C LEU A 44 6.75 -2.65 6.98
N LEU A 45 7.04 -2.41 8.26
CA LEU A 45 8.18 -3.02 8.95
C LEU A 45 8.08 -4.55 9.09
N GLU A 46 6.87 -5.09 9.19
CA GLU A 46 6.65 -6.54 9.32
C GLU A 46 6.51 -7.27 7.98
N ALA A 47 6.42 -6.56 6.85
CA ALA A 47 6.17 -7.17 5.56
C ALA A 47 7.45 -7.74 4.92
N ASP A 48 7.35 -8.98 4.43
CA ASP A 48 8.39 -9.58 3.60
C ASP A 48 8.38 -8.96 2.19
N VAL A 49 7.21 -8.56 1.70
CA VAL A 49 7.00 -7.94 0.39
C VAL A 49 6.04 -6.75 0.49
N ILE A 50 6.37 -5.65 -0.18
CA ILE A 50 5.52 -4.46 -0.27
C ILE A 50 5.02 -4.27 -1.71
N CYS A 51 3.72 -4.43 -1.93
CA CYS A 51 3.04 -4.08 -3.18
C CYS A 51 2.47 -2.66 -3.09
N HIS A 52 3.10 -1.72 -3.80
CA HIS A 52 2.75 -0.30 -3.72
C HIS A 52 1.79 0.14 -4.83
N PHE A 53 0.47 0.14 -4.58
CA PHE A 53 -0.54 0.64 -5.52
C PHE A 53 -1.23 1.92 -5.06
N ALA A 54 -0.79 2.51 -3.96
CA ALA A 54 -1.29 3.80 -3.53
C ALA A 54 -0.74 4.90 -4.44
N GLY A 55 -1.64 5.51 -5.20
CA GLY A 55 -1.35 6.68 -6.00
C GLY A 55 -2.67 7.29 -6.49
N VAL A 56 -2.68 8.60 -6.68
CA VAL A 56 -3.77 9.29 -7.37
C VAL A 56 -3.57 9.13 -8.87
N ASN A 57 -4.55 8.52 -9.51
CA ASN A 57 -4.60 8.41 -10.97
C ASN A 57 -5.10 9.75 -11.54
N ARG A 58 -4.30 10.40 -12.41
CA ARG A 58 -4.61 11.69 -13.08
C ARG A 58 -5.04 12.82 -12.12
N PRO A 59 -4.14 13.33 -11.27
CA PRO A 59 -4.48 14.45 -10.40
C PRO A 59 -4.75 15.72 -11.20
N LYS A 60 -5.87 16.39 -10.90
CA LYS A 60 -6.28 17.65 -11.56
C LYS A 60 -5.32 18.82 -11.30
N LYS A 61 -4.39 18.72 -10.34
CA LYS A 61 -3.43 19.77 -9.96
C LYS A 61 -2.06 19.16 -9.64
N ASN A 62 -0.97 19.80 -10.07
CA ASN A 62 0.40 19.34 -9.80
C ASN A 62 0.71 19.24 -8.29
N LYS A 63 0.11 20.12 -7.47
CA LYS A 63 0.27 20.09 -6.00
C LYS A 63 -0.26 18.80 -5.36
N THR A 64 -1.35 18.23 -5.86
CA THR A 64 -1.90 16.96 -5.33
C THR A 64 -1.08 15.74 -5.76
N PHE A 65 -0.46 15.76 -6.95
CA PHE A 65 0.50 14.71 -7.34
C PHE A 65 1.68 14.60 -6.37
N LYS A 66 2.29 15.75 -6.02
CA LYS A 66 3.45 15.78 -5.11
C LYS A 66 3.09 15.32 -3.70
N LYS A 67 1.92 15.74 -3.19
CA LYS A 67 1.43 15.35 -1.87
C LYS A 67 1.07 13.88 -1.78
N ASP A 68 0.35 13.35 -2.77
CA ASP A 68 -0.25 12.02 -2.65
C ASP A 68 0.61 10.90 -3.20
N ASN A 69 1.41 11.15 -4.25
CA ASN A 69 2.24 10.11 -4.87
C ASN A 69 3.67 10.16 -4.30
N ILE A 70 4.35 11.31 -4.42
CA ILE A 70 5.78 11.39 -4.04
C ILE A 70 5.98 11.20 -2.54
N ASN A 71 5.22 11.90 -1.70
CA ASN A 71 5.39 11.78 -0.25
C ASN A 71 4.97 10.41 0.28
N PHE A 72 3.95 9.78 -0.32
CA PHE A 72 3.52 8.45 0.09
C PHE A 72 4.53 7.38 -0.34
N THR A 73 5.08 7.48 -1.55
CA THR A 73 6.18 6.61 -2.00
C THR A 73 7.41 6.76 -1.10
N LYS A 74 7.78 7.99 -0.69
CA LYS A 74 8.86 8.20 0.29
C LYS A 74 8.56 7.55 1.64
N PHE A 75 7.32 7.64 2.13
CA PHE A 75 6.91 6.98 3.37
C PHE A 75 6.96 5.45 3.29
N SER A 76 6.64 4.87 2.14
CA SER A 76 6.65 3.41 1.94
C SER A 76 8.05 2.84 1.68
N LYS A 77 9.06 3.68 1.42
CA LYS A 77 10.45 3.25 1.43
C LYS A 77 10.90 3.15 2.89
N ILE A 78 11.04 1.92 3.39
CA ILE A 78 11.69 1.68 4.68
C ILE A 78 13.18 2.04 4.47
N PRO A 79 13.78 2.89 5.31
CA PRO A 79 15.22 3.13 5.23
C PRO A 79 15.95 1.82 5.49
N SER A 80 17.00 1.59 4.70
CA SER A 80 17.93 0.46 4.83
C SER A 80 18.50 0.37 6.24
#